data_AF-A0A1Q9NPY1-F1
#
_entry.id   AF-A0A1Q9NPY1-F1
#
_cell.length_a   1.000
_cell.length_b   1.000
_cell.length_c   1.000
_cell.angle_alpha   90.00
_cell.angle_beta   90.00
_cell.angle_gamma   90.00
#
_symmetry.space_group_name_H-M   'P 1'
#
loop_
_entity.id
_entity.type
_entity.pdbx_description
1 polymer ?
#
loop_
_entity_poly.entity_id
_entity_poly.type
_entity_poly.pdbx_seq_one_letter_code
_entity_poly.pdbx_strand_id
1 'polypeptide(L)'
;EGACAEVGLEAMQEDQISLDAESFGIEIKRIHDHAMSPGFVITSLGDKGPEYTKMSEERERIFASMDEMFNMSKDWTSLDLIWDMICFQFKEIDSTKMLKIVRDLTEAGIIESRSV
;
A
#
# COMPACT_ATOMS: atom_id res chain seq x y z
N GLU A 1 41.09 -40.49 -3.52
CA GLU A 1 41.07 -39.64 -4.73
C GLU A 1 39.60 -39.31 -4.96
N GLY A 2 39.08 -38.15 -4.52
CA GLY A 2 39.44 -36.81 -5.00
C GLY A 2 38.88 -36.64 -6.42
N ALA A 3 38.01 -35.69 -6.77
CA ALA A 3 37.58 -34.48 -6.08
C ALA A 3 36.27 -33.90 -6.69
N CYS A 4 35.52 -33.19 -5.84
CA CYS A 4 34.91 -31.87 -6.05
C CYS A 4 33.87 -31.63 -7.16
N ALA A 5 32.64 -31.35 -6.73
CA ALA A 5 32.05 -30.01 -6.90
C ALA A 5 31.11 -29.72 -5.71
N GLU A 6 31.67 -29.19 -4.63
CA GLU A 6 30.91 -28.41 -3.64
C GLU A 6 30.95 -26.95 -4.08
N VAL A 7 29.78 -26.31 -4.24
CA VAL A 7 29.56 -24.97 -3.70
C VAL A 7 28.10 -24.93 -3.27
N GLY A 8 27.89 -24.81 -1.95
CA GLY A 8 26.58 -24.73 -1.34
C GLY A 8 25.80 -23.52 -1.84
N LEU A 9 24.57 -23.78 -2.27
CA LEU A 9 23.51 -22.82 -2.04
C LEU A 9 22.92 -23.22 -0.70
N GLU A 10 23.48 -22.62 0.35
CA GLU A 10 22.77 -22.50 1.61
C GLU A 10 21.39 -21.95 1.26
N ALA A 11 20.37 -22.79 1.42
CA ALA A 11 19.00 -22.33 1.51
C ALA A 11 18.95 -21.49 2.80
N MET A 12 19.38 -20.24 2.68
CA MET A 12 19.13 -19.23 3.69
C MET A 12 17.61 -19.15 3.79
N GLN A 13 17.12 -19.73 4.89
CA GLN A 13 15.88 -19.35 5.51
C GLN A 13 16.01 -17.86 5.84
N GLU A 14 15.84 -17.00 4.84
CA GLU A 14 15.51 -15.60 5.07
C GLU A 14 13.99 -15.55 5.10
N ASP A 15 13.52 -15.63 6.34
CA ASP A 15 12.22 -15.21 6.81
C ASP A 15 11.07 -15.58 5.87
N GLN A 16 10.47 -16.74 6.15
CA GLN A 16 9.04 -16.90 5.94
C GLN A 16 8.39 -15.60 6.42
N ILE A 17 7.95 -14.77 5.47
CA ILE A 17 6.96 -13.73 5.75
C ILE A 17 5.86 -14.49 6.48
N SER A 18 5.67 -14.19 7.76
CA SER A 18 4.55 -14.73 8.51
C SER A 18 3.31 -14.13 7.84
N LEU A 19 2.82 -14.81 6.80
CA LEU A 19 1.49 -14.64 6.24
C LEU A 19 0.50 -15.24 7.26
N ASP A 20 0.59 -14.81 8.52
CA ASP A 20 -0.56 -14.85 9.39
C ASP A 20 -1.55 -13.89 8.73
N ALA A 21 -2.45 -14.50 7.97
CA ALA A 21 -3.37 -13.89 7.04
C ALA A 21 -4.43 -13.05 7.78
N GLU A 22 -4.02 -11.95 8.40
CA GLU A 22 -4.93 -10.87 8.75
C GLU A 22 -5.30 -10.16 7.45
N SER A 23 -6.34 -10.69 6.79
CA SER A 23 -7.02 -9.97 5.73
C SER A 23 -7.60 -8.68 6.31
N PHE A 24 -7.49 -7.59 5.56
CA PHE A 24 -8.16 -6.34 5.92
C PHE A 24 -9.68 -6.49 5.96
N GLY A 25 -10.27 -7.44 5.23
CA GLY A 25 -11.73 -7.61 5.13
C GLY A 25 -12.43 -6.37 4.57
N ILE A 26 -11.76 -5.63 3.70
CA ILE A 26 -12.24 -4.35 3.12
C ILE A 26 -12.04 -4.36 1.61
N GLU A 27 -13.03 -3.85 0.90
CA GLU A 27 -12.89 -3.41 -0.48
C GLU A 27 -12.99 -1.89 -0.56
N ILE A 28 -12.23 -1.31 -1.50
CA ILE A 28 -12.26 0.12 -1.77
C ILE A 28 -12.54 0.41 -3.24
N LYS A 29 -13.10 1.59 -3.50
CA LYS A 29 -13.37 2.13 -4.82
C LYS A 29 -13.08 3.63 -4.84
N ARG A 30 -12.36 4.14 -5.85
CA ARG A 30 -12.15 5.58 -6.01
C ARG A 30 -13.44 6.29 -6.42
N ILE A 31 -13.61 7.51 -5.93
CA ILE A 31 -14.73 8.39 -6.30
C ILE A 31 -14.42 9.16 -7.58
N HIS A 32 -13.16 9.55 -7.77
CA HIS A 32 -12.74 10.39 -8.90
C HIS A 32 -12.25 9.56 -10.08
N ASP A 33 -12.83 9.80 -11.26
CA ASP A 33 -12.48 9.06 -12.49
C ASP A 33 -11.13 9.46 -13.11
N HIS A 34 -10.57 10.59 -12.71
CA HIS A 34 -9.31 11.12 -13.23
C HIS A 34 -8.16 10.89 -12.24
N ALA A 35 -6.93 10.94 -12.73
CA ALA A 35 -5.75 10.91 -11.89
C ALA A 35 -5.73 12.12 -10.95
N MET A 36 -5.39 11.90 -9.68
CA MET A 36 -5.37 12.93 -8.66
C MET A 36 -3.94 13.37 -8.39
N SER A 37 -3.69 14.68 -8.49
CA SER A 37 -2.38 15.22 -8.12
C SER A 37 -2.14 15.11 -6.60
N PRO A 38 -0.88 14.96 -6.14
CA PRO A 38 -0.56 14.98 -4.71
C PRO A 38 -1.11 16.22 -3.99
N GLY A 39 -1.07 17.40 -4.63
CA GLY A 39 -1.60 18.64 -4.07
C GLY A 39 -3.12 18.60 -3.83
N PHE A 40 -3.87 17.95 -4.73
CA PHE A 40 -5.31 17.74 -4.53
C PHE A 40 -5.57 16.81 -3.35
N VAL A 41 -4.83 15.70 -3.25
CA VAL A 41 -4.96 14.75 -2.13
C VAL A 41 -4.66 15.42 -0.80
N ILE A 42 -3.53 16.15 -0.70
CA ILE A 42 -3.14 16.88 0.51
C ILE A 42 -4.21 17.91 0.91
N THR A 43 -4.74 18.66 -0.06
CA THR A 43 -5.76 19.68 0.21
C THR A 43 -7.06 19.05 0.70
N SER A 44 -7.47 17.92 0.10
CA SER A 44 -8.70 17.21 0.46
C SER A 44 -8.61 16.55 1.84
N LEU A 45 -7.40 16.19 2.29
CA LEU A 45 -7.14 15.66 3.63
C LEU A 45 -7.22 16.72 4.75
N GLY A 46 -7.34 18.00 4.42
CA GLY A 46 -7.49 19.10 5.38
C GLY A 46 -6.38 19.12 6.44
N ASP A 47 -6.75 19.11 7.72
CA ASP A 47 -5.81 19.16 8.85
C ASP A 47 -4.85 17.95 8.91
N LYS A 48 -5.14 16.86 8.18
CA LYS A 48 -4.27 15.68 8.06
C LYS A 48 -3.22 15.83 6.97
N GLY A 49 -3.40 16.75 6.01
CA GLY A 49 -2.48 16.96 4.89
C GLY A 49 -1.00 17.17 5.26
N PRO A 50 -0.65 17.91 6.34
CA PRO A 50 0.73 18.05 6.79
C PRO A 50 1.40 16.73 7.16
N GLU A 51 0.66 15.76 7.73
CA GLU A 51 1.20 14.43 8.06
C GLU A 51 1.64 13.70 6.79
N TYR A 52 0.83 13.75 5.73
CA TYR A 52 1.13 13.11 4.45
C TYR A 52 2.28 13.79 3.71
N THR A 53 2.41 15.11 3.86
CA THR A 53 3.57 15.86 3.36
C THR A 53 4.85 15.35 4.03
N LYS A 54 4.86 15.26 5.36
CA LYS A 54 5.98 14.71 6.13
C LYS A 54 6.27 13.25 5.76
N MET A 55 5.23 12.42 5.61
CA MET A 55 5.39 11.03 5.16
C MET A 55 6.05 10.93 3.78
N SER A 56 5.81 11.88 2.88
CA SER A 56 6.45 11.90 1.56
C SER A 56 7.93 12.29 1.59
N GLU A 57 8.33 13.08 2.58
CA GLU A 57 9.73 13.44 2.83
C GLU A 57 10.50 12.27 3.47
N GLU A 58 9.84 11.51 4.34
CA GLU A 58 10.42 10.36 5.06
C GLU A 58 10.38 9.05 4.25
N ARG A 59 9.38 8.88 3.39
CA ARG A 59 9.23 7.75 2.47
C ARG A 59 9.08 8.27 1.05
N GLU A 60 10.08 7.97 0.23
CA GLU A 60 10.26 8.48 -1.14
C GLU A 60 9.06 8.25 -2.09
N ARG A 61 8.02 7.49 -1.73
CA ARG A 61 6.99 7.02 -2.68
C ARG A 61 5.55 6.94 -2.16
N ILE A 62 5.19 7.59 -1.03
CA ILE A 62 3.82 7.47 -0.50
C ILE A 62 2.74 7.88 -1.50
N PHE A 63 2.95 8.96 -2.25
CA PHE A 63 2.01 9.41 -3.28
C PHE A 63 1.98 8.50 -4.52
N ALA A 64 3.09 7.82 -4.84
CA ALA A 64 3.09 6.82 -5.89
C ALA A 64 2.31 5.56 -5.46
N SER A 65 2.42 5.16 -4.18
CA SER A 65 1.61 4.08 -3.61
C SER A 65 0.11 4.42 -3.61
N MET A 66 -0.25 5.67 -3.30
CA MET A 66 -1.63 6.15 -3.41
C MET A 66 -2.11 6.18 -4.86
N ASP A 67 -1.28 6.65 -5.80
CA ASP A 67 -1.64 6.64 -7.22
C ASP A 67 -1.94 5.22 -7.72
N GLU A 68 -1.11 4.24 -7.34
CA GLU A 68 -1.34 2.84 -7.67
C GLU A 68 -2.63 2.30 -7.02
N MET A 69 -2.88 2.63 -5.75
CA MET A 69 -4.15 2.32 -5.08
C MET A 69 -5.35 2.85 -5.88
N PHE A 70 -5.28 4.09 -6.35
CA PHE A 70 -6.35 4.69 -7.15
C PHE A 70 -6.47 4.03 -8.53
N ASN A 71 -5.35 3.66 -9.15
CA ASN A 71 -5.37 2.98 -10.45
C ASN A 71 -6.02 1.60 -10.38
N MET A 72 -5.82 0.89 -9.27
CA MET A 72 -6.40 -0.44 -9.03
C MET A 72 -7.88 -0.35 -8.61
N SER A 73 -8.26 0.66 -7.82
CA SER A 73 -9.60 0.79 -7.24
C SER A 73 -10.61 1.53 -8.14
N LYS A 74 -10.53 1.38 -9.47
CA LYS A 74 -11.54 1.95 -10.39
C LYS A 74 -12.95 1.40 -10.12
N ASP A 75 -13.00 0.14 -9.67
CA ASP A 75 -14.19 -0.49 -9.11
C ASP A 75 -13.82 -1.12 -7.76
N TRP A 76 -14.81 -1.68 -7.06
CA TRP A 76 -14.62 -2.37 -5.78
C TRP A 76 -13.51 -3.41 -5.89
N THR A 77 -12.43 -3.19 -5.15
CA THR A 77 -11.22 -4.01 -5.19
C THR A 77 -10.75 -4.27 -3.76
N SER A 78 -10.36 -5.51 -3.47
CA SER A 78 -9.86 -5.91 -2.15
C SER A 78 -8.61 -5.10 -1.77
N LEU A 79 -8.61 -4.59 -0.53
CA LEU A 79 -7.46 -3.88 0.02
C LEU A 79 -6.25 -4.81 0.19
N ASP A 80 -6.46 -6.11 0.41
CA ASP A 80 -5.38 -7.10 0.49
C ASP A 80 -4.61 -7.14 -0.84
N LEU A 81 -5.33 -7.25 -1.95
CA LEU A 81 -4.73 -7.26 -3.29
C LEU A 81 -3.95 -5.97 -3.60
N ILE A 82 -4.53 -4.83 -3.22
CA ILE A 82 -3.91 -3.52 -3.42
C ILE A 82 -2.64 -3.40 -2.56
N TRP A 83 -2.72 -3.82 -1.30
CA TRP A 83 -1.60 -3.75 -0.37
C TRP A 83 -0.43 -4.63 -0.81
N ASP A 84 -0.71 -5.87 -1.22
CA ASP A 84 0.30 -6.78 -1.78
C ASP A 84 1.02 -6.15 -2.98
N MET A 85 0.27 -5.55 -3.90
CA MET A 85 0.84 -4.89 -5.07
C MET A 85 1.71 -3.68 -4.69
N ILE A 86 1.25 -2.86 -3.74
CA ILE A 86 2.00 -1.70 -3.26
C ILE A 86 3.29 -2.13 -2.56
N CYS A 87 3.22 -3.13 -1.68
CA CYS A 87 4.39 -3.66 -0.96
C CYS A 87 5.42 -4.23 -1.94
N PHE A 88 4.96 -4.93 -2.99
CA PHE A 88 5.81 -5.43 -4.06
C PHE A 88 6.51 -4.31 -4.85
N GLN A 89 5.82 -3.22 -5.18
CA GLN A 89 6.37 -2.15 -6.02
C GLN A 89 7.15 -1.06 -5.27
N PHE A 90 6.72 -0.71 -4.05
CA PHE A 90 7.13 0.53 -3.36
C PHE A 90 7.77 0.32 -1.99
N LYS A 91 8.11 -0.92 -1.66
CA LYS A 91 8.51 -1.40 -0.32
C LYS A 91 7.32 -1.51 0.64
N GLU A 92 7.52 -2.34 1.65
CA GLU A 92 6.50 -2.67 2.64
C GLU A 92 5.91 -1.43 3.33
N ILE A 93 4.58 -1.34 3.31
CA ILE A 93 3.80 -0.42 4.12
C ILE A 93 3.19 -1.22 5.26
N ASP A 94 3.41 -0.79 6.50
CA ASP A 94 2.76 -1.38 7.66
C ASP A 94 1.23 -1.40 7.50
N SER A 95 0.59 -2.51 7.89
CA SER A 95 -0.86 -2.72 7.71
C SER A 95 -1.71 -1.70 8.47
N THR A 96 -1.27 -1.28 9.67
CA THR A 96 -1.94 -0.23 10.45
C THR A 96 -1.86 1.12 9.72
N LYS A 97 -0.72 1.42 9.12
CA LYS A 97 -0.56 2.60 8.27
C LYS A 97 -1.45 2.52 7.02
N MET A 98 -1.57 1.36 6.38
CA MET A 98 -2.47 1.18 5.22
C MET A 98 -3.93 1.44 5.59
N LEU A 99 -4.42 0.88 6.71
CA LEU A 99 -5.77 1.12 7.22
C LEU A 99 -6.01 2.59 7.55
N LYS A 100 -5.03 3.26 8.18
CA LYS A 100 -5.10 4.71 8.44
C LYS A 100 -5.26 5.50 7.14
N ILE A 101 -4.48 5.17 6.12
CA ILE A 101 -4.55 5.82 4.80
C ILE A 101 -5.95 5.65 4.20
N VAL A 102 -6.47 4.43 4.15
CA VAL A 102 -7.81 4.16 3.62
C VAL A 102 -8.88 4.94 4.38
N ARG A 103 -8.86 4.92 5.71
CA ARG A 103 -9.82 5.68 6.53
C ARG A 103 -9.76 7.18 6.23
N ASP A 104 -8.55 7.76 6.20
CA ASP A 104 -8.38 9.18 5.97
C ASP A 104 -8.85 9.60 4.57
N LEU A 105 -8.61 8.75 3.55
CA LEU A 105 -9.07 8.97 2.17
C LEU A 105 -10.60 8.82 2.04
N THR A 106 -11.22 7.88 2.77
CA THR A 106 -12.68 7.74 2.84
C THR A 106 -13.32 8.97 3.47
N GLU A 107 -12.79 9.44 4.61
CA GLU A 107 -13.28 10.65 5.28
C GLU A 107 -13.11 11.91 4.42
N ALA A 108 -12.05 11.97 3.61
CA ALA A 108 -11.80 13.05 2.65
C ALA A 108 -12.68 12.97 1.39
N GLY A 109 -13.50 11.93 1.22
CA GLY A 109 -14.34 11.74 0.04
C GLY A 109 -13.56 11.44 -1.24
N ILE A 110 -12.36 10.84 -1.11
CA ILE A 110 -11.51 10.45 -2.24
C ILE A 110 -11.84 9.02 -2.71
N ILE A 111 -12.14 8.14 -1.75
CA ILE A 111 -12.55 6.75 -1.98
C ILE A 111 -13.81 6.42 -1.19
N GLU A 112 -14.50 5.38 -1.63
CA GLU A 112 -15.49 4.65 -0.85
C GLU A 112 -14.82 3.37 -0.29
N SER A 113 -15.25 2.92 0.88
CA SER A 113 -14.77 1.69 1.51
C SER A 113 -15.93 0.89 2.10
N ARG A 114 -15.91 -0.44 1.97
CA ARG A 114 -16.91 -1.35 2.56
C ARG A 114 -16.25 -2.60 3.13
N SER A 115 -16.84 -3.18 4.17
CA SER A 115 -16.42 -4.48 4.71
C SER A 115 -16.91 -5.63 3.83
N VAL A 116 -16.15 -6.72 3.78
CA VAL A 116 -16.47 -7.97 3.04
C VAL A 116 -16.20 -9.22 3.86
#